data_AF-A0A7C2BK99-F1
#
_entry.id   AF-A0A7C2BK99-F1
#
_cell.length_a   1.000
_cell.length_b   1.000
_cell.length_c   1.000
_cell.angle_alpha   90.00
_cell.angle_beta   90.00
_cell.angle_gamma   90.00
#
_symmetry.space_group_name_H-M   'P 1'
#
loop_
_entity.id
_entity.type
_entity.pdbx_description
1 polymer ?
#
loop_
_entity_poly.entity_id
_entity_poly.type
_entity_poly.pdbx_seq_one_letter_code
_entity_poly.pdbx_strand_id
1 'polypeptide(L)'
;MFRSIRRLYELARADPVDPELRGWSWDRLPLKPRAYLNLGVSEIASKYCETRRDIWLRRKIGARAEPTEPILTGKLIHDAISLALKEAAKQLINNTEPYTAYQILSEK
;
A
#
# COMPACT_ATOMS: atom_id res chain seq x y z
N MET A 1 13.30 27.21 -6.90
CA MET A 1 12.85 25.80 -6.85
C MET A 1 11.35 25.64 -6.53
N PHE A 2 10.77 26.37 -5.58
CA PHE A 2 9.32 26.23 -5.27
C PHE A 2 8.35 26.87 -6.28
N ARG A 3 8.77 27.93 -6.99
CA ARG A 3 7.92 28.62 -8.00
C ARG A 3 7.59 27.72 -9.20
N SER A 4 8.52 26.86 -9.63
CA SER A 4 8.30 25.93 -10.73
C SER A 4 7.29 24.83 -10.35
N ILE A 5 7.35 24.31 -9.12
CA ILE A 5 6.37 23.35 -8.61
C ILE A 5 4.97 23.98 -8.55
N ARG A 6 4.86 25.20 -8.00
CA ARG A 6 3.57 25.91 -7.95
C ARG A 6 2.96 26.12 -9.34
N ARG A 7 3.78 26.53 -10.32
CA ARG A 7 3.35 26.70 -11.71
C ARG A 7 2.87 25.38 -12.34
N LEU A 8 3.53 24.25 -12.06
CA LEU A 8 3.08 22.94 -12.53
C LEU A 8 1.73 22.54 -11.94
N TYR A 9 1.49 22.81 -10.65
CA TYR A 9 0.19 22.58 -10.03
C TYR A 9 -0.91 23.48 -10.59
N GLU A 10 -0.61 24.75 -10.88
CA GLU A 10 -1.56 25.67 -11.51
C GLU A 10 -1.95 25.18 -12.92
N LEU A 11 -0.97 24.72 -13.72
CA LEU A 11 -1.23 24.12 -15.04
C LEU A 11 -2.04 22.83 -14.94
N ALA A 12 -1.70 21.92 -14.02
CA ALA A 12 -2.42 20.66 -13.82
C ALA A 12 -3.86 20.85 -13.31
N ARG A 13 -4.16 21.99 -12.68
CA ARG A 13 -5.53 22.37 -12.29
C ARG A 13 -6.31 23.01 -13.42
N ALA A 14 -5.64 23.77 -14.29
CA ALA A 14 -6.26 24.39 -15.45
C ALA A 14 -6.67 23.36 -16.52
N ASP A 15 -5.91 22.28 -16.64
CA ASP A 15 -6.19 21.14 -17.53
C ASP A 15 -6.10 19.82 -16.76
N PRO A 16 -7.15 19.46 -15.99
CA PRO A 16 -7.13 18.24 -15.21
C PRO A 16 -7.24 17.00 -16.10
N VAL A 17 -6.48 15.95 -15.75
CA VAL A 17 -6.67 14.64 -16.37
C VAL A 17 -8.09 14.15 -16.13
N ASP A 18 -8.77 13.75 -17.21
CA ASP A 18 -10.10 13.17 -17.20
C ASP A 18 -10.21 12.08 -16.10
N PRO A 19 -11.25 12.09 -15.25
CA PRO A 19 -11.44 11.09 -14.21
C PRO A 19 -11.40 9.63 -14.69
N GLU A 20 -11.82 9.37 -15.93
CA GLU A 20 -11.78 8.04 -16.55
C GLU A 20 -10.35 7.62 -16.94
N LEU A 21 -9.45 8.59 -17.13
CA LEU A 21 -8.04 8.38 -17.47
C LEU A 21 -7.11 8.46 -16.25
N ARG A 22 -7.63 8.58 -15.04
CA ARG A 22 -6.83 8.55 -13.81
C ARG A 22 -6.49 7.13 -13.38
N GLY A 23 -5.41 7.02 -12.61
CA GLY A 23 -4.90 5.74 -12.12
C GLY A 23 -5.88 4.94 -11.23
N TRP A 24 -6.99 5.51 -10.77
CA TRP A 24 -8.05 4.78 -10.07
C TRP A 24 -9.03 4.07 -11.01
N SER A 25 -9.14 4.47 -12.28
CA SER A 25 -10.01 3.88 -13.31
C SER A 25 -9.29 2.77 -14.10
N TRP A 26 -8.23 2.22 -13.53
CA TRP A 26 -7.34 1.23 -14.14
C TRP A 26 -8.02 -0.09 -14.49
N ASP A 27 -9.22 -0.34 -13.99
CA ASP A 27 -10.04 -1.51 -14.26
C ASP A 27 -10.95 -1.37 -15.50
N ARG A 28 -11.11 -0.13 -16.00
CA ARG A 28 -11.97 0.22 -17.14
C ARG A 28 -11.16 0.56 -18.39
N LEU A 29 -11.73 0.28 -19.57
CA LEU A 29 -11.13 0.73 -20.84
C LEU A 29 -11.09 2.27 -20.87
N PRO A 30 -10.07 2.90 -21.48
CA PRO A 30 -8.93 2.30 -22.19
C PRO A 30 -7.74 1.91 -21.29
N LEU A 31 -7.79 2.24 -19.99
CA LEU A 31 -6.67 2.00 -19.07
C LEU A 31 -6.50 0.54 -18.66
N LYS A 32 -7.57 -0.26 -18.80
CA LYS A 32 -7.59 -1.66 -18.41
C LYS A 32 -6.41 -2.43 -19.02
N PRO A 33 -5.55 -3.05 -18.21
CA PRO A 33 -4.46 -3.87 -18.71
C PRO A 33 -5.00 -5.02 -19.57
N ARG A 34 -4.29 -5.33 -20.66
CA ARG A 34 -4.65 -6.45 -21.56
C ARG A 34 -4.67 -7.80 -20.85
N ALA A 35 -3.91 -7.96 -19.77
CA ALA A 35 -3.85 -9.17 -18.99
C ALA A 35 -3.73 -8.85 -17.49
N TYR A 36 -4.47 -9.60 -16.68
CA TYR A 36 -4.35 -9.62 -15.23
C TYR A 36 -3.48 -10.80 -14.83
N LEU A 37 -2.20 -10.53 -14.57
CA LEU A 37 -1.23 -11.55 -14.14
C LEU A 37 -1.28 -11.82 -12.62
N ASN A 38 -2.19 -11.14 -11.90
CA ASN A 38 -2.31 -11.16 -10.44
C ASN A 38 -0.96 -10.94 -9.75
N LEU A 39 -0.14 -10.03 -10.31
CA LEU A 39 1.14 -9.62 -9.75
C LEU A 39 0.92 -8.49 -8.74
N GLY A 40 1.56 -8.59 -7.58
CA GLY A 40 1.56 -7.53 -6.59
C GLY A 40 2.43 -6.36 -7.02
N VAL A 41 2.10 -5.14 -6.56
CA VAL A 41 2.89 -3.94 -6.85
C VAL A 41 4.35 -4.12 -6.45
N SER A 42 4.60 -4.73 -5.29
CA SER A 42 5.96 -4.99 -4.80
C SER A 42 6.77 -5.91 -5.73
N GLU A 43 6.13 -6.81 -6.47
CA GLU A 43 6.81 -7.69 -7.42
C GLU A 43 7.23 -6.94 -8.68
N ILE A 44 6.44 -5.96 -9.11
CA ILE A 44 6.73 -5.22 -10.34
C ILE A 44 7.65 -4.02 -10.07
N ALA A 45 7.47 -3.36 -8.93
CA ALA A 45 8.11 -2.08 -8.60
C ALA A 45 9.48 -2.22 -7.96
N SER A 46 9.78 -3.34 -7.31
CA SER A 46 10.97 -3.45 -6.45
C SER A 46 12.31 -3.46 -7.19
N LYS A 47 12.32 -3.68 -8.51
CA LYS A 47 13.52 -3.68 -9.38
C LYS A 47 14.71 -4.50 -8.83
N TYR A 48 14.49 -5.45 -7.91
CA TYR A 48 15.56 -6.24 -7.29
C TYR A 48 16.33 -7.10 -8.28
N CYS A 49 15.65 -7.58 -9.34
CA CYS A 49 16.26 -8.28 -10.46
C CYS A 49 15.87 -7.59 -11.77
N GLU A 50 16.86 -7.09 -12.51
CA GLU A 50 16.64 -6.41 -13.80
C GLU A 50 15.92 -7.30 -14.81
N THR A 51 16.23 -8.60 -14.81
CA THR A 51 15.61 -9.59 -15.69
C THR A 51 14.30 -10.19 -15.17
N ARG A 52 13.84 -9.79 -13.97
CA ARG A 52 12.63 -10.30 -13.31
C ARG A 52 12.57 -11.83 -13.11
N ARG A 53 13.72 -12.52 -13.16
CA ARG A 53 13.80 -13.98 -12.92
C ARG A 53 13.36 -14.36 -11.51
N ASP A 54 13.55 -13.48 -10.54
CA ASP A 54 13.08 -13.62 -9.17
C ASP A 54 11.55 -13.83 -9.09
N ILE A 55 10.78 -13.09 -9.90
CA ILE A 55 9.32 -13.24 -9.99
C ILE A 55 8.97 -14.60 -10.56
N TRP A 56 9.64 -15.03 -11.64
CA TRP A 56 9.40 -16.34 -12.25
C TRP A 56 9.71 -17.47 -11.26
N LEU A 57 10.85 -17.42 -10.59
CA LEU A 57 11.23 -18.41 -9.57
C LEU A 57 10.20 -18.48 -8.44
N ARG A 58 9.74 -17.32 -7.95
CA ARG A 58 8.72 -17.27 -6.89
C ARG A 58 7.37 -17.82 -7.34
N ARG A 59 6.90 -17.44 -8.53
CA ARG A 59 5.53 -17.74 -9.00
C ARG A 59 5.38 -19.10 -9.69
N LYS A 60 6.43 -19.58 -10.38
CA LYS A 60 6.38 -20.84 -11.15
C LYS A 60 7.08 -21.99 -10.45
N ILE A 61 8.22 -21.72 -9.80
CA ILE A 61 8.98 -22.73 -9.07
C ILE A 61 8.61 -22.76 -7.59
N GLY A 62 7.95 -21.71 -7.08
CA GLY A 62 7.58 -21.62 -5.66
C GLY A 62 8.77 -21.29 -4.75
N ALA A 63 9.90 -20.85 -5.31
CA ALA A 63 11.08 -20.51 -4.53
C ALA A 63 10.79 -19.32 -3.60
N ARG A 64 11.05 -19.51 -2.31
CA ARG A 64 10.93 -18.46 -1.29
C ARG A 64 12.31 -18.02 -0.85
N ALA A 65 12.50 -16.71 -0.78
CA ALA A 65 13.69 -16.13 -0.17
C ALA A 65 13.49 -16.06 1.34
N GLU A 66 14.56 -16.33 2.08
CA GLU A 66 14.56 -16.10 3.52
C GLU A 66 14.42 -14.59 3.80
N PRO A 67 13.58 -14.20 4.77
CA PRO A 67 13.38 -12.80 5.10
C PRO A 67 14.63 -12.22 5.76
N THR A 68 15.09 -11.08 5.25
CA THR A 68 16.19 -10.32 5.86
C THR A 68 15.73 -9.60 7.13
N GLU A 69 16.64 -9.26 8.03
CA GLU A 69 16.35 -8.50 9.26
C GLU A 69 15.47 -7.25 9.06
N PRO A 70 15.69 -6.38 8.04
CA PRO A 70 14.80 -5.25 7.79
C PRO A 70 13.36 -5.64 7.44
N ILE A 71 13.16 -6.76 6.72
CA ILE A 71 11.84 -7.28 6.38
C ILE A 71 11.13 -7.80 7.64
N LEU A 72 11.85 -8.51 8.51
CA LEU A 72 11.33 -9.01 9.78
C LEU A 72 10.93 -7.86 10.70
N THR A 73 11.81 -6.85 10.82
CA THR A 73 11.56 -5.66 11.63
C THR A 73 10.34 -4.89 11.13
N GLY A 74 10.28 -4.65 9.81
CA GLY A 74 9.14 -3.98 9.19
C GLY A 74 7.83 -4.74 9.43
N LYS A 75 7.85 -6.07 9.29
CA LYS A 75 6.70 -6.92 9.58
C LYS A 75 6.23 -6.76 11.03
N LEU A 76 7.13 -6.83 12.01
CA LEU A 76 6.79 -6.67 13.43
C LEU A 76 6.13 -5.31 13.72
N ILE A 77 6.65 -4.23 13.12
CA ILE A 77 6.05 -2.89 13.26
C ILE A 77 4.64 -2.87 12.67
N HIS A 78 4.46 -3.40 11.46
CA HIS A 78 3.14 -3.48 10.82
C HIS A 78 2.14 -4.32 11.64
N ASP A 79 2.60 -5.43 12.22
CA ASP A 79 1.78 -6.31 13.05
C ASP A 79 1.34 -5.59 14.34
N ALA A 80 2.26 -4.89 15.01
CA ALA A 80 1.98 -4.12 16.22
C ALA A 80 0.96 -3.00 15.96
N ILE A 81 1.15 -2.22 14.88
CA ILE A 81 0.21 -1.15 14.50
C ILE A 81 -1.15 -1.75 14.15
N SER A 82 -1.18 -2.84 13.39
CA SER A 82 -2.43 -3.50 13.00
C SER A 82 -3.20 -4.01 14.22
N LEU A 83 -2.50 -4.54 15.22
CA LEU A 83 -3.12 -4.97 16.48
C LEU A 83 -3.70 -3.78 17.25
N ALA A 84 -2.92 -2.71 17.42
CA ALA A 84 -3.37 -1.50 18.10
C ALA A 84 -4.62 -0.90 17.44
N LEU A 85 -4.62 -0.79 16.10
CA LEU A 85 -5.76 -0.29 15.34
C LEU A 85 -7.00 -1.19 15.48
N LYS A 86 -6.83 -2.51 15.46
CA LYS A 86 -7.94 -3.46 15.65
C LYS A 86 -8.56 -3.35 17.04
N GLU A 87 -7.73 -3.27 18.08
CA GLU A 87 -8.20 -3.12 19.45
C GLU A 87 -8.93 -1.77 19.64
N ALA A 88 -8.38 -0.68 19.11
CA ALA A 88 -9.04 0.63 19.13
C ALA A 88 -10.37 0.61 18.36
N ALA A 89 -10.39 0.04 17.14
CA ALA A 89 -11.60 -0.08 16.33
C ALA A 89 -12.68 -0.90 17.05
N LYS A 90 -12.31 -1.95 17.79
CA LYS A 90 -13.24 -2.75 18.59
C LYS A 90 -13.93 -1.91 19.67
N GLN A 91 -13.19 -1.03 20.37
CA GLN A 91 -13.78 -0.15 21.38
C GLN A 91 -14.76 0.86 20.75
N LEU A 92 -14.41 1.39 19.57
CA LEU A 92 -15.28 2.30 18.80
C LEU A 92 -16.57 1.61 18.36
N ILE A 93 -16.48 0.40 17.80
CA ILE A 93 -17.64 -0.38 17.36
C ILE A 93 -18.58 -0.69 18.54
N ASN A 94 -18.01 -0.92 19.72
CA ASN A 94 -18.76 -1.16 20.94
C ASN A 94 -19.33 0.13 21.58
N ASN A 95 -19.17 1.29 20.96
CA ASN A 95 -19.55 2.61 21.51
C ASN A 95 -19.00 2.85 22.94
N THR A 96 -17.78 2.37 23.21
CA THR A 96 -17.13 2.60 24.50
C THR A 96 -16.68 4.06 24.58
N GLU A 97 -16.92 4.71 25.72
CA GLU A 97 -16.45 6.07 25.95
C GLU A 97 -14.93 6.16 25.78
N PRO A 98 -14.40 7.16 25.05
CA PRO A 98 -12.98 7.21 24.66
C PRO A 98 -12.01 7.12 25.85
N TYR A 99 -12.36 7.74 26.98
CA TYR A 99 -11.53 7.71 28.19
C TYR A 99 -11.47 6.31 28.81
N THR A 100 -12.60 5.61 28.88
CA THR A 100 -12.68 4.23 29.38
C THR A 100 -11.95 3.27 28.43
N ALA A 101 -12.11 3.45 27.12
CA ALA A 101 -11.38 2.68 26.12
C ALA A 101 -9.86 2.86 26.27
N TYR A 102 -9.39 4.08 26.51
CA TYR A 102 -7.97 4.36 26.77
C TYR A 102 -7.48 3.60 28.02
N GLN A 103 -8.21 3.66 29.13
CA GLN A 103 -7.84 2.93 30.35
C GLN A 103 -7.70 1.42 30.09
N ILE A 104 -8.71 0.80 29.47
CA ILE A 104 -8.71 -0.63 29.13
C ILE A 104 -7.50 -1.01 28.25
N LEU A 105 -7.15 -0.17 27.28
CA LEU A 105 -6.04 -0.43 26.36
C LEU A 105 -4.67 -0.15 26.97
N SER A 106 -4.58 0.79 27.91
CA SER A 106 -3.32 1.15 28.59
C SER A 106 -2.90 0.15 29.67
N GLU A 107 -3.83 -0.65 30.17
CA GLU A 107 -3.59 -1.68 31.19
C GLU A 107 -3.22 -3.05 30.60
N LYS A 108 -3.26 -3.21 29.27
CA LYS A 108 -2.84 -4.41 28.54
C LYS A 108 -1.37 -4.34 28.12
#